data_AF-A0A6A3TU96-F1
#
_entry.id   AF-A0A6A3TU96-F1
#
_cell.length_a   1.000
_cell.length_b   1.000
_cell.length_c   1.000
_cell.angle_alpha   90.00
_cell.angle_beta   90.00
_cell.angle_gamma   90.00
#
_symmetry.space_group_name_H-M   'P 1'
#
loop_
_entity.id
_entity.type
_entity.pdbx_description
1 polymer ?
#
loop_
_entity_poly.entity_id
_entity_poly.type
_entity_poly.pdbx_seq_one_letter_code
_entity_poly.pdbx_strand_id
1 'polypeptide(L)'
;MFDILQAEMRALREAFKMISDDYNPVRGGEQEPLLIDSGVVNPHRFEFFLYGHGGIKGTTVPAHYTVLHDENKMPADDIQRLTYHLGYMVSHRTRSESFTAPVHYANLAVARIRNILSSPPTFDFTGLHENMLDCVFYL
;
A
#
# COMPACT_ATOMS: atom_id res chain seq x y z
N MET A 1 -16.20 12.95 -18.07
CA MET A 1 -15.01 12.84 -17.19
C MET A 1 -15.35 12.17 -15.85
N PHE A 2 -16.50 12.46 -15.23
CA PHE A 2 -16.99 11.72 -14.04
C PHE A 2 -17.44 10.27 -14.32
N ASP A 3 -17.87 9.95 -15.55
CA ASP A 3 -18.40 8.62 -15.89
C ASP A 3 -17.34 7.51 -15.94
N ILE A 4 -16.09 7.85 -16.31
CA ILE A 4 -14.99 6.88 -16.38
C ILE A 4 -14.63 6.41 -14.96
N LEU A 5 -14.48 7.35 -14.02
CA LEU A 5 -14.21 7.04 -12.62
C LEU A 5 -15.34 6.24 -11.97
N GLN A 6 -16.61 6.50 -12.32
CA GLN A 6 -17.72 5.70 -11.79
C GLN A 6 -17.79 4.30 -12.41
N ALA A 7 -17.50 4.15 -13.70
CA ALA A 7 -17.41 2.86 -14.37
C ALA A 7 -16.23 2.03 -13.83
N GLU A 8 -15.07 2.65 -13.63
CA GLU A 8 -13.90 2.04 -12.99
C GLU A 8 -14.22 1.65 -11.55
N MET A 9 -14.77 2.54 -10.73
CA MET A 9 -15.16 2.23 -9.36
C MET A 9 -16.23 1.15 -9.27
N ARG A 10 -17.12 1.02 -10.27
CA ARG A 10 -18.11 -0.04 -10.36
C ARG A 10 -17.48 -1.37 -10.80
N ALA A 11 -16.62 -1.36 -11.80
CA ALA A 11 -15.87 -2.53 -12.25
C ALA A 11 -14.92 -3.05 -11.17
N LEU A 12 -14.27 -2.15 -10.44
CA LEU A 12 -13.49 -2.44 -9.24
C LEU A 12 -14.40 -3.05 -8.17
N ARG A 13 -15.55 -2.43 -7.86
CA ARG A 13 -16.51 -3.01 -6.90
C ARG A 13 -17.04 -4.38 -7.32
N GLU A 14 -17.24 -4.65 -8.60
CA GLU A 14 -17.69 -5.95 -9.11
C GLU A 14 -16.55 -7.00 -9.10
N ALA A 15 -15.33 -6.61 -9.50
CA ALA A 15 -14.13 -7.43 -9.37
C ALA A 15 -13.80 -7.74 -7.90
N PHE A 16 -14.09 -6.82 -6.98
CA PHE A 16 -13.94 -7.02 -5.53
C PHE A 16 -15.15 -7.70 -4.88
N LYS A 17 -16.35 -7.63 -5.48
CA LYS A 17 -17.49 -8.47 -5.09
C LYS A 17 -17.24 -9.93 -5.47
N MET A 18 -16.44 -10.21 -6.51
CA MET A 18 -15.91 -11.56 -6.76
C MET A 18 -15.01 -12.12 -5.63
N ILE A 19 -14.59 -11.28 -4.67
CA ILE A 19 -13.85 -11.68 -3.45
C ILE A 19 -14.82 -11.95 -2.27
N SER A 20 -16.14 -11.85 -2.48
CA SER A 20 -17.22 -12.02 -1.50
C SER A 20 -18.33 -12.83 -2.19
N ASP A 21 -18.40 -14.16 -2.08
CA ASP A 21 -18.77 -14.87 -0.85
C ASP A 21 -18.16 -16.30 -0.77
N ASP A 22 -17.42 -16.73 -1.79
CA ASP A 22 -16.79 -18.07 -1.90
C ASP A 22 -15.25 -18.04 -1.79
N TYR A 23 -14.64 -16.87 -1.63
CA TYR A 23 -13.20 -16.75 -1.46
C TYR A 23 -12.79 -17.20 -0.06
N ASN A 24 -12.36 -18.45 0.06
CA ASN A 24 -11.81 -19.02 1.28
C ASN A 24 -10.27 -18.96 1.22
N PRO A 25 -9.62 -17.90 1.73
CA PRO A 25 -8.16 -17.86 1.76
C PRO A 25 -7.64 -19.09 2.53
N VAL A 26 -6.66 -19.79 1.97
CA VAL A 26 -6.04 -20.95 2.62
C VAL A 26 -5.53 -20.51 3.99
N ARG A 27 -6.23 -20.90 5.05
CA ARG A 27 -5.81 -20.58 6.42
C ARG A 27 -4.48 -21.30 6.70
N GLY A 28 -3.38 -20.57 6.57
CA GLY A 28 -2.03 -21.06 6.84
C GLY A 28 -1.23 -21.52 5.62
N GLY A 29 -1.66 -21.22 4.40
CA GLY A 29 -0.89 -21.44 3.17
C GLY A 29 -0.39 -20.13 2.55
N GLU A 30 0.70 -20.19 1.79
CA GLU A 30 1.24 -19.08 1.00
C GLU A 30 0.19 -18.65 -0.02
N GLN A 31 -0.48 -17.54 0.24
CA GLN A 31 -1.55 -17.04 -0.62
C GLN A 31 -0.94 -16.23 -1.74
N GLU A 32 -1.08 -16.71 -2.98
CA GLU A 32 -0.65 -15.95 -4.15
C GLU A 32 -1.37 -14.60 -4.19
N PRO A 33 -0.63 -13.50 -4.38
CA PRO A 33 -1.23 -12.18 -4.49
C PRO A 33 -2.15 -12.11 -5.71
N LEU A 34 -3.29 -11.45 -5.55
CA LEU A 34 -4.10 -11.06 -6.70
C LEU A 34 -3.50 -9.79 -7.30
N LEU A 35 -3.14 -9.88 -8.57
CA LEU A 35 -2.57 -8.81 -9.38
C LEU A 35 -3.53 -8.51 -10.54
N ILE A 36 -3.83 -7.23 -10.76
CA ILE A 36 -4.66 -6.77 -11.89
C ILE A 36 -3.90 -5.66 -12.61
N ASP A 37 -3.44 -5.93 -13.84
CA ASP A 37 -2.67 -5.03 -14.68
C ASP A 37 -3.30 -4.81 -16.07
N SER A 38 -4.53 -5.28 -16.28
CA SER A 38 -5.27 -5.13 -17.53
C SER A 38 -6.77 -4.85 -17.30
N GLY A 39 -7.42 -4.26 -18.30
CA GLY A 39 -8.86 -3.98 -18.32
C GLY A 39 -9.30 -2.74 -17.52
N VAL A 40 -8.91 -2.63 -16.25
CA VAL A 40 -9.32 -1.54 -15.33
C VAL A 40 -8.23 -0.52 -15.03
N VAL A 41 -7.02 -0.75 -15.54
CA VAL A 41 -5.87 0.15 -15.38
C VAL A 41 -5.68 1.00 -16.63
N ASN A 42 -4.94 2.11 -16.51
CA ASN A 42 -4.68 2.98 -17.64
C ASN A 42 -3.83 2.26 -18.71
N PRO A 43 -4.29 2.15 -19.97
CA PRO A 43 -3.56 1.42 -21.03
C PRO A 43 -2.29 2.14 -21.51
N HIS A 44 -2.11 3.43 -21.17
CA HIS A 44 -0.97 4.24 -21.60
C HIS A 44 0.10 4.41 -20.51
N ARG A 45 -0.16 3.93 -19.29
CA ARG A 45 0.76 4.02 -18.16
C ARG A 45 1.00 2.64 -17.61
N PHE A 46 2.16 2.43 -16.99
CA PHE A 46 2.37 1.22 -16.25
C PHE A 46 1.68 1.34 -14.88
N GLU A 47 0.49 0.76 -14.79
CA GLU A 47 -0.36 0.75 -13.61
C GLU A 47 -0.82 -0.66 -13.28
N PHE A 48 -0.95 -0.96 -11.98
CA PHE A 48 -1.47 -2.24 -11.52
C PHE A 48 -2.14 -2.10 -10.15
N PHE A 49 -3.13 -2.94 -9.90
CA PHE A 49 -3.69 -3.16 -8.56
C PHE A 49 -3.06 -4.41 -7.94
N LEU A 50 -2.70 -4.30 -6.67
CA LEU A 50 -2.13 -5.41 -5.92
C LEU A 50 -2.93 -5.69 -4.64
N TYR A 51 -3.24 -6.97 -4.45
CA TYR A 51 -3.94 -7.50 -3.29
C TYR A 51 -3.18 -8.67 -2.69
N GLY A 52 -2.59 -8.46 -1.52
CA GLY A 52 -1.70 -9.43 -0.87
C GLY A 52 -1.94 -9.65 0.62
N HIS A 53 -2.99 -9.07 1.19
CA HIS A 53 -3.25 -9.10 2.64
C HIS A 53 -4.63 -9.67 2.96
N GLY A 54 -4.72 -10.45 4.03
CA GLY A 54 -5.99 -11.00 4.51
C GLY A 54 -6.87 -9.89 5.10
N GLY A 55 -8.03 -9.67 4.49
CA GLY A 55 -9.06 -8.77 5.02
C GLY A 55 -9.52 -9.20 6.41
N ILE A 56 -9.48 -8.28 7.38
CA ILE A 56 -9.94 -8.56 8.75
C ILE A 56 -11.46 -8.36 8.87
N LYS A 57 -12.01 -7.36 8.17
CA LYS A 57 -13.43 -7.02 8.23
C LYS A 57 -13.89 -6.31 6.95
N GLY A 58 -15.03 -6.72 6.42
CA GLY A 58 -15.66 -6.11 5.25
C GLY A 58 -14.92 -6.40 3.95
N THR A 59 -15.24 -5.64 2.90
CA THR A 59 -14.56 -5.72 1.61
C THR A 59 -13.22 -5.00 1.68
N THR A 60 -12.15 -5.74 1.43
CA THR A 60 -10.80 -5.20 1.41
C THR A 60 -10.57 -4.36 0.15
N VAL A 61 -9.86 -3.24 0.28
CA VAL A 61 -9.51 -2.36 -0.85
C VAL A 61 -8.06 -2.66 -1.27
N PRO A 62 -7.79 -3.04 -2.52
CA PRO A 62 -6.40 -3.19 -2.96
C PRO A 62 -5.74 -1.84 -3.18
N ALA A 63 -4.41 -1.86 -3.17
CA ALA A 63 -3.61 -0.69 -3.51
C ALA A 63 -3.41 -0.59 -5.02
N HIS A 64 -3.57 0.63 -5.54
CA HIS A 64 -3.26 1.00 -6.92
C HIS A 64 -1.85 1.57 -6.96
N TYR A 65 -1.01 1.00 -7.83
CA TYR A 65 0.36 1.44 -8.05
C TYR A 65 0.50 1.98 -9.47
N THR A 66 1.17 3.12 -9.59
CA THR A 66 1.55 3.72 -10.87
C THR A 66 3.06 3.85 -10.91
N VAL A 67 3.70 3.21 -11.89
CA VAL A 67 5.12 3.41 -12.16
C VAL A 67 5.27 4.68 -12.98
N LEU A 68 5.74 5.74 -12.32
CA LEU A 68 5.91 7.05 -12.95
C LEU A 68 7.20 7.13 -13.77
N HIS A 69 8.25 6.44 -13.31
CA HIS A 69 9.58 6.49 -13.90
C HIS A 69 10.36 5.22 -13.55
N ASP A 70 11.06 4.64 -14.53
CA ASP A 70 11.93 3.47 -14.35
C ASP A 70 13.18 3.59 -15.24
N GLU A 71 14.32 3.89 -14.62
CA GLU A 71 15.63 3.94 -15.29
C GLU A 71 16.32 2.58 -15.33
N ASN A 72 15.92 1.67 -14.42
CA ASN A 72 16.52 0.36 -14.27
C ASN A 72 15.98 -0.65 -15.29
N LYS A 73 14.91 -0.29 -16.02
CA LYS A 73 14.25 -1.11 -17.05
C LYS A 73 13.84 -2.48 -16.48
N MET A 74 13.28 -2.47 -15.29
CA MET A 74 12.84 -3.68 -14.63
C MET A 74 11.63 -4.26 -15.38
N PRO A 75 11.54 -5.59 -15.51
CA PRO A 75 10.34 -6.19 -16.07
C PRO A 75 9.15 -5.98 -15.12
N ALA A 76 7.95 -5.92 -15.69
CA ALA A 76 6.72 -5.64 -14.94
C ALA A 76 6.51 -6.61 -13.77
N ASP A 77 6.72 -7.90 -14.01
CA ASP A 77 6.64 -8.97 -13.02
C ASP A 77 7.55 -8.72 -11.81
N ASP A 78 8.77 -8.23 -12.03
CA ASP A 78 9.73 -8.00 -10.95
C ASP A 78 9.34 -6.78 -10.11
N ILE A 79 8.82 -5.72 -10.73
CA ILE A 79 8.28 -4.56 -10.01
C ILE A 79 7.08 -4.99 -9.16
N GLN A 80 6.18 -5.79 -9.70
CA GLN A 80 5.00 -6.28 -9.00
C GLN A 80 5.38 -7.19 -7.82
N ARG A 81 6.31 -8.14 -8.03
CA ARG A 81 6.84 -9.02 -6.96
C ARG A 81 7.57 -8.24 -5.88
N LEU A 82 8.44 -7.29 -6.27
CA LEU A 82 9.13 -6.43 -5.32
C LEU A 82 8.13 -5.66 -4.45
N THR A 83 7.12 -5.06 -5.10
CA THR A 83 6.06 -4.32 -4.40
C THR A 83 5.32 -5.21 -3.40
N TYR A 84 4.99 -6.44 -3.79
CA TYR A 84 4.37 -7.42 -2.90
C TYR A 84 5.24 -7.77 -1.70
N HIS A 85 6.52 -8.09 -1.91
CA HIS A 85 7.44 -8.44 -0.82
C HIS A 85 7.68 -7.26 0.14
N LEU A 86 7.74 -6.03 -0.36
CA LEU A 86 7.85 -4.84 0.48
C LEU A 86 6.65 -4.67 1.43
N GLY A 87 5.46 -5.20 1.09
CA GLY A 87 4.29 -5.21 1.97
C GLY A 87 4.44 -6.09 3.22
N TYR A 88 5.41 -7.01 3.24
CA TYR A 88 5.72 -7.88 4.38
C TYR A 88 6.84 -7.35 5.28
N MET A 89 7.52 -6.28 4.88
CA MET A 89 8.71 -5.77 5.57
C MET A 89 8.40 -4.80 6.72
N VAL A 90 7.13 -4.77 7.19
CA VAL A 90 6.71 -3.93 8.32
C VAL A 90 7.07 -4.64 9.63
N SER A 91 8.04 -4.11 10.37
CA SER A 91 8.72 -4.79 11.49
C SER A 91 7.81 -5.14 12.69
N HIS A 92 6.78 -4.33 12.94
CA HIS A 92 5.88 -4.50 14.09
C HIS A 92 4.61 -5.30 13.74
N ARG A 93 4.45 -5.75 12.48
CA ARG A 93 3.28 -6.50 12.02
C ARG A 93 3.70 -7.85 11.46
N THR A 94 3.00 -8.91 11.87
CA THR A 94 3.22 -10.28 11.38
C THR A 94 2.35 -10.62 10.17
N ARG A 95 1.82 -9.61 9.49
CA ARG A 95 0.89 -9.74 8.36
C ARG A 95 1.26 -8.74 7.28
N SER A 96 1.00 -9.12 6.03
CA SER A 96 1.08 -8.22 4.89
C SER A 96 0.17 -7.02 5.05
N GLU A 97 0.60 -5.87 4.56
CA GLU A 97 -0.19 -4.66 4.45
C GLU A 97 -0.50 -4.33 2.99
N SER A 98 -1.57 -3.56 2.76
CA SER A 98 -1.97 -3.14 1.42
C SER A 98 -0.92 -2.24 0.74
N PHE A 99 -0.16 -1.47 1.54
CA PHE A 99 0.89 -0.56 1.09
C PHE A 99 2.28 -1.14 1.38
N THR A 100 3.28 -0.69 0.61
CA THR A 100 4.68 -1.06 0.85
C THR A 100 5.20 -0.51 2.18
N ALA A 101 6.12 -1.23 2.84
CA ALA A 101 6.69 -0.82 4.12
C ALA A 101 7.26 0.62 4.13
N PRO A 102 7.96 1.11 3.08
CA PRO A 102 8.45 2.49 3.05
C PRO A 102 7.33 3.53 3.13
N VAL A 103 6.21 3.32 2.43
CA VAL A 103 5.05 4.22 2.46
C VAL A 103 4.40 4.20 3.85
N HIS A 104 4.28 3.02 4.44
CA HIS A 104 3.74 2.88 5.80
C HIS A 104 4.59 3.64 6.82
N TYR A 105 5.92 3.48 6.77
CA TYR A 105 6.84 4.17 7.67
C TYR A 105 6.83 5.69 7.49
N ALA A 106 6.73 6.18 6.26
CA ALA A 106 6.56 7.61 6.00
C ALA A 106 5.28 8.16 6.67
N ASN A 107 4.17 7.42 6.60
CA ASN A 107 2.92 7.81 7.24
C ASN A 107 3.04 7.86 8.77
N LEU A 108 3.73 6.88 9.39
CA LEU A 108 4.00 6.89 10.84
C LEU A 108 4.87 8.08 11.25
N ALA A 109 5.93 8.37 10.49
CA ALA A 109 6.80 9.53 10.73
C ALA A 109 6.01 10.86 10.67
N VAL A 110 5.18 11.04 9.64
CA VAL A 110 4.33 12.23 9.50
C VAL A 110 3.31 12.32 10.64
N ALA A 111 2.69 11.21 11.04
CA ALA A 111 1.76 11.19 12.16
C ALA A 111 2.45 11.58 13.48
N ARG A 112 3.68 11.10 13.70
CA ARG A 112 4.47 11.44 14.89
C ARG A 112 4.81 12.93 14.93
N ILE A 113 5.28 13.50 13.83
CA ILE A 113 5.59 14.93 13.71
C ILE A 113 4.32 15.76 13.93
N ARG A 114 3.20 15.38 13.31
CA ARG A 114 1.91 16.06 13.51
C ARG A 114 1.52 16.12 14.98
N ASN A 115 1.70 15.04 15.73
CA ASN A 115 1.40 15.02 17.17
C ASN A 115 2.32 15.96 17.97
N ILE A 116 3.61 16.02 17.61
CA ILE A 116 4.57 16.95 18.24
C ILE A 116 4.13 18.39 18.00
N LEU A 117 3.79 18.74 16.76
CA LEU A 117 3.37 20.09 16.38
C LEU A 117 1.99 20.49 16.91
N SER A 118 1.13 19.52 17.27
CA SER A 118 -0.20 19.78 17.83
C SER A 118 -0.19 20.08 19.34
N SER A 119 0.90 19.74 20.04
CA SER A 119 1.08 20.09 21.45
C SER A 119 1.21 21.61 21.60
N PRO A 120 0.69 22.22 22.68
CA PRO A 120 0.93 23.63 22.96
C PRO A 120 2.44 23.93 22.93
N PRO A 121 2.86 25.12 22.48
CA PRO A 121 4.25 25.44 22.18
C PRO A 121 5.01 25.64 23.49
N THR A 122 5.33 24.54 24.17
CA THR A 122 6.28 24.54 25.27
C THR A 122 7.72 24.55 24.75
N PHE A 123 7.93 24.19 23.49
CA PHE A 123 9.24 24.12 22.83
C PHE A 123 9.10 24.37 21.32
N ASP A 124 10.08 25.05 20.73
CA ASP A 124 10.19 25.24 19.28
C ASP A 124 10.78 23.98 18.62
N PHE A 125 10.09 23.41 17.64
CA PHE A 125 10.56 22.22 16.94
C PHE A 125 11.56 22.63 15.85
N THR A 126 12.83 22.72 16.21
CA THR A 126 13.94 23.06 15.30
C THR A 126 14.48 21.85 14.53
N GLY A 127 14.10 20.64 14.94
CA GLY A 127 14.52 19.39 14.31
C GLY A 127 14.54 18.22 15.30
N LEU A 128 14.96 17.05 14.80
CA LEU A 128 15.24 15.88 15.63
C LEU A 128 16.64 16.00 16.24
N HIS A 129 16.81 15.45 17.44
CA HIS A 129 18.12 15.31 18.06
C HIS A 129 19.02 14.38 17.23
N GLU A 130 20.33 14.63 17.19
CA GLU A 130 21.30 13.89 16.35
C GLU A 130 21.22 12.37 16.53
N ASN A 131 21.16 11.92 17.78
CA ASN A 131 21.00 10.49 18.13
C ASN A 131 19.72 9.82 17.59
N MET A 132 18.73 10.60 17.12
CA MET A 132 17.49 10.07 16.55
C MET A 132 17.47 10.03 15.03
N LEU A 133 18.48 10.58 14.35
CA LEU A 133 18.50 10.67 12.88
C LEU A 133 18.58 9.30 12.21
N ASP A 134 19.35 8.38 12.79
CA ASP A 134 19.52 7.00 12.27
C ASP A 134 18.58 5.99 12.94
N CYS A 135 17.60 6.47 13.72
CA CYS A 135 16.69 5.63 14.48
C CYS A 135 15.27 5.71 13.91
N VAL A 136 14.56 4.58 13.92
CA VAL A 136 13.14 4.50 13.53
C VAL A 136 12.24 4.92 14.70
N PHE A 137 12.45 6.14 15.23
CA PHE A 137 11.79 6.66 16.45
C PHE A 137 10.27 6.85 16.32
N TYR A 138 9.74 6.71 15.11
CA TYR A 138 8.33 6.89 14.76
C TYR A 138 7.53 5.59 14.72
N LEU A 139 8.17 4.44 14.94
CA LEU A 139 7.48 3.18 15.28
C LEU A 139 6.96 3.24 16.72
#